data_AF-A0AAU8PEZ2-F1
#
_entry.id   AF-A0AAU8PEZ2-F1
#
_cell.length_a   1.000
_cell.length_b   1.000
_cell.length_c   1.000
_cell.angle_alpha   90.00
_cell.angle_beta   90.00
_cell.angle_gamma   90.00
#
_symmetry.space_group_name_H-M   'P 1'
#
loop_
_entity.id
_entity.type
_entity.pdbx_description
1 polymer ?
#
loop_
_entity_poly.entity_id
_entity_poly.type
_entity_poly.pdbx_seq_one_letter_code
_entity_poly.pdbx_strand_id
1 'polypeptide(L)'
;MVAAGIYLPEDYTAMFAQGIEDYKDYLLRRYNFLQELTEKEAVRIVQVPFDREWYVKWLRNNPHWEDGAEARSAWALEMAKNPAALEKVLSLHPVLPAPPLDEELTVLVFYGIIPVVLEDLREVGAVSGRLPHEDIERIALEARQFFADVPEFNMLSPLRCRGMRIFVGDRLVAPPKARAFEDHVKDAAWELLNTGEIVIPVSSACRVRRSDLEDDLAGEGPLLLLPLFPVILVGAASEINFCEDLVEESQGNIGPVADWLREILGDRLSYDRVGDAAFVPEYALGIFLKHIEESMGEIDMELEMEMDLRERVGKGKKNRSGLKRIK
;
A
#
# COMPACT_ATOMS: atom_id res chain seq x y z
N MET A 1 27.66 -2.87 -12.96
CA MET A 1 27.13 -2.09 -14.10
C MET A 1 26.33 -3.04 -14.96
N VAL A 2 25.12 -2.66 -15.34
CA VAL A 2 24.21 -3.45 -16.17
C VAL A 2 23.90 -2.67 -17.44
N ALA A 3 24.08 -3.29 -18.60
CA ALA A 3 23.67 -2.72 -19.87
C ALA A 3 22.24 -3.17 -20.18
N ALA A 4 21.32 -2.23 -20.31
CA ALA A 4 19.91 -2.50 -20.55
C ALA A 4 19.55 -2.10 -21.97
N GLY A 5 19.62 -3.05 -22.90
CA GLY A 5 19.14 -2.88 -24.27
C GLY A 5 17.66 -2.48 -24.28
N ILE A 6 17.29 -1.53 -25.14
CA ILE A 6 15.89 -1.16 -25.37
C ILE A 6 15.58 -1.20 -26.85
N TYR A 7 14.64 -2.05 -27.26
CA TYR A 7 14.17 -2.06 -28.64
C TYR A 7 13.32 -0.82 -28.91
N LEU A 8 13.55 -0.20 -30.06
CA LEU A 8 12.62 0.77 -30.63
C LEU A 8 11.37 0.03 -31.14
N PRO A 9 10.22 0.72 -31.27
CA PRO A 9 8.98 0.07 -31.69
C PRO A 9 9.11 -0.67 -33.03
N GLU A 10 9.83 -0.08 -33.99
CA GLU A 10 10.02 -0.62 -35.33
C GLU A 10 10.90 -1.88 -35.30
N ASP A 11 11.99 -1.84 -34.53
CA ASP A 11 12.89 -2.97 -34.36
C ASP A 11 12.22 -4.11 -33.60
N TYR A 12 11.47 -3.80 -32.54
CA TYR A 12 10.69 -4.78 -31.80
C TYR A 12 9.68 -5.49 -32.71
N THR A 13 8.88 -4.71 -33.45
CA THR A 13 7.88 -5.24 -34.39
C THR A 13 8.53 -6.11 -35.46
N ALA A 14 9.64 -5.65 -36.04
CA ALA A 14 10.36 -6.38 -37.08
C ALA A 14 11.01 -7.68 -36.57
N MET A 15 11.41 -7.73 -35.29
CA MET A 15 12.09 -8.90 -34.71
C MET A 15 11.11 -9.92 -34.13
N PHE A 16 10.02 -9.48 -33.52
CA PHE A 16 9.11 -10.35 -32.78
C PHE A 16 7.77 -10.57 -33.48
N ALA A 17 7.50 -9.87 -34.60
CA ALA A 17 6.22 -9.92 -35.33
C ALA A 17 5.00 -9.65 -34.43
N GLN A 18 5.19 -8.80 -33.42
CA GLN A 18 4.22 -8.46 -32.39
C GLN A 18 3.76 -7.01 -32.52
N GLY A 19 2.59 -6.71 -31.96
CA GLY A 19 1.94 -5.40 -32.10
C GLY A 19 2.40 -4.37 -31.07
N ILE A 20 1.82 -3.17 -31.15
CA ILE A 20 2.10 -2.08 -30.22
C ILE A 20 1.72 -2.40 -28.76
N GLU A 21 0.67 -3.22 -28.55
CA GLU A 21 0.24 -3.61 -27.20
C GLU A 21 1.24 -4.56 -26.52
N ASP A 22 1.82 -5.51 -27.27
CA ASP A 22 2.90 -6.36 -26.76
C ASP A 22 4.16 -5.54 -26.46
N TYR A 23 4.44 -4.54 -27.31
CA TYR A 23 5.57 -3.64 -27.11
C TYR A 23 5.45 -2.82 -25.82
N LYS A 24 4.24 -2.31 -25.51
CA LYS A 24 3.95 -1.64 -24.23
C LYS A 24 4.21 -2.55 -23.03
N ASP A 25 3.76 -3.80 -23.09
CA ASP A 25 4.02 -4.80 -22.04
C ASP A 25 5.51 -5.10 -21.91
N TYR A 26 6.24 -5.17 -23.03
CA TYR A 26 7.70 -5.33 -23.02
C TYR A 26 8.39 -4.18 -22.28
N LEU A 27 8.00 -2.93 -22.56
CA LEU A 27 8.57 -1.76 -21.89
C LEU A 27 8.33 -1.80 -20.38
N LEU A 28 7.11 -2.15 -19.95
CA LEU A 28 6.78 -2.31 -18.53
C LEU A 28 7.55 -3.45 -17.86
N ARG A 29 7.59 -4.64 -18.46
CA ARG A 29 8.38 -5.77 -17.91
C ARG A 29 9.83 -5.40 -17.70
N ARG A 30 10.41 -4.72 -18.70
CA ARG A 30 11.78 -4.23 -18.63
C ARG A 30 11.94 -3.21 -17.50
N TYR A 31 11.02 -2.26 -17.38
CA TYR A 31 11.04 -1.26 -16.31
C TYR A 31 10.99 -1.92 -14.93
N ASN A 32 10.02 -2.81 -14.69
CA ASN A 32 9.82 -3.49 -13.39
C ASN A 32 11.04 -4.35 -13.02
N PHE A 33 11.60 -5.08 -13.98
CA PHE A 33 12.83 -5.84 -13.78
C PHE A 33 14.02 -4.95 -13.36
N LEU A 34 14.17 -3.79 -14.00
CA LEU A 34 15.26 -2.86 -13.68
C LEU A 34 15.07 -2.19 -12.32
N GLN A 35 13.83 -1.84 -11.94
CA GLN A 35 13.51 -1.30 -10.62
C GLN A 35 13.81 -2.31 -9.51
N GLU A 36 13.32 -3.54 -9.64
CA GLU A 36 13.58 -4.63 -8.69
C GLU A 36 15.08 -4.87 -8.50
N LEU A 37 15.85 -4.79 -9.59
CA LEU A 37 17.30 -4.95 -9.53
C LEU A 37 17.97 -3.81 -8.76
N THR A 38 17.54 -2.56 -8.95
CA THR A 38 18.10 -1.40 -8.23
C THR A 38 17.73 -1.35 -6.76
N GLU A 39 16.59 -1.92 -6.38
CA GLU A 39 16.19 -2.05 -4.97
C GLU A 39 17.04 -3.09 -4.22
N LYS A 40 17.42 -4.17 -4.91
CA LYS A 40 18.19 -5.28 -4.33
C LYS A 40 19.69 -5.05 -4.36
N GLU A 41 20.20 -4.36 -5.37
CA GLU A 41 21.63 -4.22 -5.61
C GLU A 41 22.04 -2.80 -5.98
N ALA A 42 23.22 -2.37 -5.50
CA ALA A 42 23.84 -1.11 -5.90
C ALA A 42 24.42 -1.20 -7.33
N VAL A 43 23.56 -1.23 -8.34
CA VAL A 43 23.94 -1.35 -9.74
C VAL A 43 23.77 -0.04 -10.51
N ARG A 44 24.78 0.31 -11.32
CA ARG A 44 24.64 1.36 -12.34
C ARG A 44 24.03 0.76 -13.61
N ILE A 45 22.84 1.23 -14.00
CA ILE A 45 22.18 0.88 -15.25
C ILE A 45 22.62 1.84 -16.36
N VAL A 46 23.00 1.29 -17.52
CA VAL A 46 23.27 2.05 -18.75
C VAL A 46 22.26 1.61 -19.80
N GLN A 47 21.38 2.51 -20.21
CA GLN A 47 20.41 2.22 -21.27
C GLN A 47 21.07 2.33 -22.64
N VAL A 48 20.86 1.33 -23.48
CA VAL A 48 21.44 1.27 -24.84
C VAL A 48 20.30 1.08 -25.83
N PRO A 49 19.96 2.08 -26.67
CA PRO A 49 18.97 1.86 -27.71
C PRO A 49 19.48 0.80 -28.66
N PHE A 50 18.66 -0.21 -28.92
CA PHE A 50 18.97 -1.24 -29.88
C PHE A 50 18.91 -0.64 -31.27
N ASP A 51 20.00 -0.76 -32.00
CA ASP A 51 20.09 -0.34 -33.39
C ASP A 51 20.41 -1.57 -34.24
N ARG A 52 19.45 -1.98 -35.07
CA ARG A 52 19.54 -3.21 -35.84
C ARG A 52 20.71 -3.21 -36.82
N GLU A 53 21.00 -2.09 -37.48
CA GLU A 53 22.10 -2.02 -38.45
C GLU A 53 23.45 -2.20 -37.77
N TRP A 54 23.64 -1.55 -36.63
CA TRP A 54 24.84 -1.67 -35.82
C TRP A 54 24.98 -3.05 -35.20
N TYR A 55 23.88 -3.64 -34.72
CA TYR A 55 23.86 -5.00 -34.20
C TYR A 55 24.26 -6.02 -35.28
N VAL A 56 23.66 -5.95 -36.47
CA VAL A 56 23.99 -6.85 -37.59
C VAL A 56 25.46 -6.70 -38.01
N LYS A 57 25.98 -5.47 -38.04
CA LYS A 57 27.40 -5.23 -38.31
C LYS A 57 28.30 -5.82 -37.24
N TRP A 58 27.93 -5.67 -35.97
CA TRP A 58 28.66 -6.26 -34.85
C TRP A 58 28.64 -7.79 -34.89
N LEU A 59 27.50 -8.40 -35.19
CA LEU A 59 27.36 -9.85 -35.27
C LEU A 59 28.24 -10.45 -36.38
N ARG A 60 28.31 -9.79 -37.55
CA ARG A 60 29.23 -10.18 -38.64
C ARG A 60 30.70 -10.13 -38.24
N ASN A 61 31.07 -9.19 -37.37
CA ASN A 61 32.44 -9.04 -36.87
C ASN A 61 32.74 -9.98 -35.69
N ASN A 62 31.72 -10.61 -35.10
CA ASN A 62 31.82 -11.51 -33.96
C ASN A 62 31.17 -12.87 -34.27
N PRO A 63 31.76 -13.67 -35.17
CA PRO A 63 31.14 -14.88 -35.73
C PRO A 63 30.96 -16.04 -34.73
N HIS A 64 31.42 -15.86 -33.48
CA HIS A 64 31.20 -16.83 -32.39
C HIS A 64 29.85 -16.66 -31.71
N TRP A 65 29.11 -15.59 -32.02
CA TRP A 65 27.74 -15.39 -31.56
C TRP A 65 26.74 -15.78 -32.64
N GLU A 66 25.67 -16.46 -32.23
CA GLU A 66 24.46 -16.64 -33.03
C GLU A 66 23.45 -15.54 -32.68
N ASP A 67 22.62 -15.13 -33.65
CA ASP A 67 21.55 -14.15 -33.37
C ASP A 67 20.60 -14.70 -32.31
N GLY A 68 20.37 -13.93 -31.26
CA GLY A 68 19.67 -14.40 -30.07
C GLY A 68 19.67 -13.38 -28.93
N ALA A 69 18.97 -13.71 -27.84
CA ALA A 69 18.89 -12.83 -26.66
C ALA A 69 20.28 -12.60 -26.00
N GLU A 70 21.11 -13.64 -25.94
CA GLU A 70 22.46 -13.55 -25.37
C GLU A 70 23.38 -12.66 -26.21
N ALA A 71 23.39 -12.82 -27.54
CA ALA A 71 24.17 -11.99 -28.43
C ALA A 71 23.74 -10.51 -28.37
N ARG A 72 22.44 -10.24 -28.24
CA ARG A 72 21.92 -8.87 -28.10
C ARG A 72 22.30 -8.26 -26.76
N SER A 73 22.30 -9.04 -25.69
CA SER A 73 22.82 -8.63 -24.38
C SER A 73 24.34 -8.35 -24.42
N ALA A 74 25.12 -9.20 -25.09
CA ALA A 74 26.55 -9.03 -25.26
C ALA A 74 26.89 -7.77 -26.07
N TRP A 75 26.16 -7.54 -27.16
CA TRP A 75 26.27 -6.31 -27.95
C TRP A 75 25.97 -5.05 -27.12
N ALA A 76 24.86 -5.05 -26.37
CA ALA A 76 24.50 -3.92 -25.51
C ALA A 76 25.58 -3.65 -24.45
N LEU A 77 26.16 -4.71 -23.86
CA LEU A 77 27.26 -4.59 -22.92
C LEU A 77 28.52 -4.00 -23.54
N GLU A 78 28.86 -4.39 -24.78
CA GLU A 78 30.00 -3.83 -25.51
C GLU A 78 29.80 -2.35 -25.82
N MET A 79 28.59 -1.96 -26.27
CA MET A 79 28.23 -0.56 -26.49
C MET A 79 28.35 0.24 -25.19
N ALA A 80 27.78 -0.27 -24.08
CA ALA A 80 27.84 0.39 -22.78
C ALA A 80 29.27 0.58 -22.24
N LYS A 81 30.20 -0.32 -22.60
CA LYS A 81 31.63 -0.23 -22.22
C LYS A 81 32.42 0.76 -23.08
N ASN A 82 31.90 1.18 -24.23
CA ASN A 82 32.57 2.10 -25.16
C ASN A 82 31.81 3.43 -25.26
N PRO A 83 32.22 4.48 -24.52
CA PRO A 83 31.52 5.76 -24.47
C PRO A 83 31.29 6.40 -25.84
N ALA A 84 32.27 6.32 -26.75
CA ALA A 84 32.15 6.92 -28.08
C ALA A 84 31.15 6.17 -28.98
N ALA A 85 31.09 4.84 -28.85
CA ALA A 85 30.09 4.05 -29.56
C ALA A 85 28.69 4.28 -28.98
N LEU A 86 28.56 4.32 -27.65
CA LEU A 86 27.30 4.61 -26.97
C LEU A 86 26.77 6.00 -27.33
N GLU A 87 27.60 7.03 -27.29
CA GLU A 87 27.21 8.41 -27.66
C GLU A 87 26.71 8.48 -29.10
N LYS A 88 27.37 7.76 -30.02
CA LYS A 88 26.94 7.71 -31.42
C LYS A 88 25.59 7.01 -31.57
N VAL A 89 25.37 5.88 -30.89
CA VAL A 89 24.08 5.17 -30.91
C VAL A 89 22.97 5.99 -30.27
N LEU A 90 23.24 6.68 -29.15
CA LEU A 90 22.31 7.62 -28.52
C LEU A 90 21.99 8.82 -29.42
N SER A 91 22.96 9.31 -30.21
CA SER A 91 22.72 10.42 -31.14
C SER A 91 21.79 10.07 -32.29
N LEU A 92 21.72 8.79 -32.67
CA LEU A 92 20.78 8.28 -33.68
C LEU A 92 19.37 8.13 -33.09
N HIS A 93 19.28 7.85 -31.78
CA HIS A 93 18.05 7.58 -31.05
C HIS A 93 17.94 8.49 -29.83
N PRO A 94 17.73 9.81 -30.03
CA PRO A 94 17.83 10.81 -28.96
C PRO A 94 16.70 10.72 -27.93
N VAL A 95 15.59 10.06 -28.28
CA VAL A 95 14.45 9.83 -27.39
C VAL A 95 14.28 8.34 -27.21
N LEU A 96 14.46 7.87 -25.98
CA LEU A 96 14.21 6.48 -25.63
C LEU A 96 12.73 6.27 -25.35
N PRO A 97 12.13 5.18 -25.83
CA PRO A 97 10.77 4.80 -25.50
C PRO A 97 10.57 4.67 -23.99
N ALA A 98 9.50 5.27 -23.48
CA ALA A 98 9.11 5.18 -22.08
C ALA A 98 8.00 4.13 -21.88
N PRO A 99 8.03 3.37 -20.78
CA PRO A 99 6.91 2.48 -20.44
C PRO A 99 5.63 3.29 -20.16
N PRO A 100 4.44 2.76 -20.52
CA PRO A 100 3.16 3.36 -20.15
C PRO A 100 2.84 3.08 -18.67
N LEU A 101 3.54 3.78 -17.77
CA LEU A 101 3.35 3.64 -16.31
C LEU A 101 1.94 4.02 -15.88
N ASP A 102 1.29 4.91 -16.63
CA ASP A 102 -0.09 5.31 -16.41
C ASP A 102 -1.08 4.14 -16.51
N GLU A 103 -0.80 3.17 -17.39
CA GLU A 103 -1.62 1.96 -17.60
C GLU A 103 -1.19 0.79 -16.68
N GLU A 104 -0.12 0.91 -15.89
CA GLU A 104 0.41 -0.19 -15.07
C GLU A 104 -0.62 -0.66 -14.03
N LEU A 105 -0.89 -1.96 -14.00
CA LEU A 105 -1.78 -2.54 -13.00
C LEU A 105 -1.14 -2.45 -11.61
N THR A 106 -1.81 -1.72 -10.73
CA THR A 106 -1.38 -1.42 -9.37
C THR A 106 -2.43 -1.89 -8.37
N VAL A 107 -1.96 -2.36 -7.22
CA VAL A 107 -2.79 -2.70 -6.06
C VAL A 107 -2.38 -1.79 -4.91
N LEU A 108 -3.34 -1.09 -4.31
CA LEU A 108 -3.14 -0.24 -3.15
C LEU A 108 -4.16 -0.60 -2.07
N VAL A 109 -3.70 -0.80 -0.83
CA VAL A 109 -4.59 -0.98 0.32
C VAL A 109 -4.66 0.32 1.12
N PHE A 110 -5.89 0.81 1.31
CA PHE A 110 -6.22 1.77 2.36
C PHE A 110 -6.67 1.02 3.60
N TYR A 111 -6.11 1.38 4.75
CA TYR A 111 -6.57 0.88 6.03
C TYR A 111 -7.37 1.95 6.75
N GLY A 112 -8.65 1.69 6.97
CA GLY A 112 -9.45 2.42 7.95
C GLY A 112 -9.00 2.00 9.34
N ILE A 113 -8.30 2.88 10.04
CA ILE A 113 -7.83 2.65 11.41
C ILE A 113 -8.98 3.04 12.34
N ILE A 114 -9.52 2.07 13.07
CA ILE A 114 -10.72 2.27 13.89
C ILE A 114 -10.33 2.22 15.37
N PRO A 115 -10.44 3.31 16.15
CA PRO A 115 -10.23 3.25 17.58
C PRO A 115 -11.34 2.45 18.28
N VAL A 116 -11.01 1.42 19.03
CA VAL A 116 -11.97 0.60 19.77
C VAL A 116 -11.49 0.42 21.21
N VAL A 117 -12.30 0.81 22.18
CA VAL A 117 -11.99 0.58 23.61
C VAL A 117 -12.69 -0.68 24.08
N LEU A 118 -11.89 -1.68 24.49
CA LEU A 118 -12.36 -2.94 25.07
C LEU A 118 -12.28 -2.89 26.59
N GLU A 119 -13.34 -3.29 27.29
CA GLU A 119 -13.32 -3.46 28.76
C GLU A 119 -13.01 -4.89 29.18
N ASP A 120 -13.24 -5.87 28.29
CA ASP A 120 -13.09 -7.29 28.59
C ASP A 120 -12.52 -8.07 27.38
N LEU A 121 -11.61 -9.01 27.66
CA LEU A 121 -11.06 -9.98 26.70
C LEU A 121 -12.12 -10.79 25.93
N ARG A 122 -13.35 -10.91 26.45
CA ARG A 122 -14.49 -11.56 25.77
C ARG A 122 -14.95 -10.77 24.54
N GLU A 123 -14.71 -9.46 24.50
CA GLU A 123 -15.13 -8.55 23.43
C GLU A 123 -14.25 -8.64 22.19
N VAL A 124 -13.03 -9.20 22.31
CA VAL A 124 -12.13 -9.46 21.18
C VAL A 124 -12.81 -10.32 20.10
N GLY A 125 -13.71 -11.22 20.50
CA GLY A 125 -14.49 -12.03 19.55
C GLY A 125 -15.37 -11.21 18.61
N ALA A 126 -15.91 -10.09 19.09
CA ALA A 126 -16.77 -9.20 18.31
C ALA A 126 -15.99 -8.48 17.18
N VAL A 127 -14.74 -8.12 17.45
CA VAL A 127 -13.83 -7.45 16.50
C VAL A 127 -13.13 -8.45 15.56
N SER A 128 -12.89 -9.68 16.03
CA SER A 128 -12.18 -10.74 15.27
C SER A 128 -13.04 -11.46 14.20
N GLY A 129 -14.37 -11.36 14.32
CA GLY A 129 -15.33 -12.06 13.48
C GLY A 129 -15.52 -11.46 12.08
N ARG A 130 -16.09 -12.24 11.16
CA ARG A 130 -16.57 -11.72 9.85
C ARG A 130 -17.57 -10.60 10.07
N LEU A 131 -17.45 -9.51 9.34
CA LEU A 131 -18.50 -8.50 9.24
C LEU A 131 -19.69 -9.07 8.45
N PRO A 132 -20.93 -8.58 8.66
CA PRO A 132 -22.08 -9.09 7.93
C PRO A 132 -21.93 -8.76 6.43
N HIS A 133 -22.29 -9.69 5.55
CA HIS A 133 -22.00 -9.56 4.13
C HIS A 133 -22.70 -8.34 3.49
N GLU A 134 -23.97 -8.13 3.82
CA GLU A 134 -24.76 -6.98 3.34
C GLU A 134 -24.12 -5.64 3.73
N ASP A 135 -23.54 -5.56 4.94
CA ASP A 135 -22.85 -4.36 5.41
C ASP A 135 -21.54 -4.11 4.66
N ILE A 136 -20.77 -5.17 4.39
CA ILE A 136 -19.53 -5.10 3.63
C ILE A 136 -19.82 -4.65 2.19
N GLU A 137 -20.84 -5.22 1.55
CA GLU A 137 -21.24 -4.82 0.19
C GLU A 137 -21.66 -3.35 0.13
N ARG A 138 -22.39 -2.88 1.15
CA ARG A 138 -22.74 -1.47 1.29
C ARG A 138 -21.50 -0.59 1.43
N ILE A 139 -20.55 -0.95 2.30
CA ILE A 139 -19.28 -0.23 2.45
C ILE A 139 -18.52 -0.16 1.12
N ALA A 140 -18.45 -1.28 0.37
CA ALA A 140 -17.79 -1.31 -0.93
C ALA A 140 -18.47 -0.38 -1.94
N LEU A 141 -19.81 -0.32 -1.94
CA LEU A 141 -20.57 0.57 -2.81
C LEU A 141 -20.35 2.05 -2.46
N GLU A 142 -20.33 2.40 -1.17
CA GLU A 142 -20.06 3.77 -0.71
C GLU A 142 -18.62 4.20 -1.04
N ALA A 143 -17.64 3.32 -0.83
CA ALA A 143 -16.28 3.55 -1.27
C ALA A 143 -16.23 3.75 -2.80
N ARG A 144 -16.97 2.95 -3.57
CA ARG A 144 -17.05 3.11 -5.04
C ARG A 144 -17.67 4.44 -5.47
N GLN A 145 -18.68 4.92 -4.75
CA GLN A 145 -19.30 6.22 -4.98
C GLN A 145 -18.36 7.38 -4.67
N PHE A 146 -17.53 7.26 -3.63
CA PHE A 146 -16.51 8.26 -3.33
C PHE A 146 -15.53 8.43 -4.51
N PHE A 147 -15.16 7.33 -5.18
CA PHE A 147 -14.32 7.35 -6.40
C PHE A 147 -15.13 7.37 -7.71
N ALA A 148 -16.31 8.01 -7.74
CA ALA A 148 -17.21 7.99 -8.90
C ALA A 148 -16.59 8.49 -10.22
N ASP A 149 -15.63 9.42 -10.15
CA ASP A 149 -14.96 9.99 -11.31
C ASP A 149 -13.97 9.02 -11.99
N VAL A 150 -13.61 7.93 -11.30
CA VAL A 150 -12.69 6.91 -11.83
C VAL A 150 -13.45 5.92 -12.72
N PRO A 151 -12.96 5.65 -13.96
CA PRO A 151 -13.59 4.68 -14.85
C PRO A 151 -13.65 3.26 -14.29
N GLU A 152 -14.59 2.46 -14.78
CA GLU A 152 -14.63 1.03 -14.44
C GLU A 152 -13.40 0.29 -14.95
N PHE A 153 -12.99 -0.71 -14.17
CA PHE A 153 -11.85 -1.56 -14.48
C PHE A 153 -12.00 -2.29 -15.83
N ASN A 154 -10.99 -2.17 -16.67
CA ASN A 154 -10.86 -2.93 -17.90
C ASN A 154 -9.42 -3.45 -18.06
N MET A 155 -9.27 -4.78 -18.10
CA MET A 155 -7.98 -5.42 -18.31
C MET A 155 -7.48 -5.21 -19.75
N LEU A 156 -6.23 -4.77 -19.91
CA LEU A 156 -5.57 -4.67 -21.22
C LEU A 156 -4.60 -5.83 -21.43
N SER A 157 -3.83 -6.16 -20.39
CA SER A 157 -2.88 -7.28 -20.36
C SER A 157 -2.62 -7.67 -18.90
N PRO A 158 -1.88 -8.77 -18.61
CA PRO A 158 -1.49 -9.11 -17.24
C PRO A 158 -0.64 -8.05 -16.51
N LEU A 159 -0.24 -6.97 -17.16
CA LEU A 159 0.52 -5.87 -16.56
C LEU A 159 -0.17 -4.52 -16.68
N ARG A 160 -1.25 -4.45 -17.47
CA ARG A 160 -1.89 -3.18 -17.80
C ARG A 160 -3.40 -3.26 -17.71
N CYS A 161 -3.99 -2.16 -17.27
CA CYS A 161 -5.43 -1.99 -17.25
C CYS A 161 -5.82 -0.52 -17.45
N ARG A 162 -7.12 -0.25 -17.44
CA ARG A 162 -7.71 1.08 -17.35
C ARG A 162 -8.75 1.08 -16.25
N GLY A 163 -9.00 2.26 -15.68
CA GLY A 163 -9.97 2.39 -14.59
C GLY A 163 -9.53 1.64 -13.34
N MET A 164 -10.49 1.39 -12.46
CA MET A 164 -10.26 0.80 -11.15
C MET A 164 -11.42 -0.08 -10.73
N ARG A 165 -11.10 -1.07 -9.89
CA ARG A 165 -12.04 -1.87 -9.13
C ARG A 165 -11.71 -1.78 -7.65
N ILE A 166 -12.75 -1.84 -6.83
CA ILE A 166 -12.64 -1.81 -5.37
C ILE A 166 -13.01 -3.18 -4.82
N PHE A 167 -12.23 -3.62 -3.85
CA PHE A 167 -12.55 -4.73 -2.98
C PHE A 167 -12.46 -4.28 -1.53
N VAL A 168 -13.09 -5.03 -0.64
CA VAL A 168 -13.05 -4.77 0.81
C VAL A 168 -12.84 -6.07 1.57
N GLY A 169 -12.19 -6.02 2.73
CA GLY A 169 -12.01 -7.20 3.57
C GLY A 169 -13.30 -7.68 4.21
N ASP A 170 -13.45 -9.00 4.37
CA ASP A 170 -14.57 -9.58 5.13
C ASP A 170 -14.44 -9.41 6.66
N ARG A 171 -13.28 -8.92 7.14
CA ARG A 171 -12.90 -8.80 8.55
C ARG A 171 -11.91 -7.67 8.76
N LEU A 172 -11.71 -7.32 10.03
CA LEU A 172 -10.64 -6.45 10.48
C LEU A 172 -9.29 -7.18 10.57
N VAL A 173 -8.23 -6.48 10.17
CA VAL A 173 -6.83 -6.90 10.23
C VAL A 173 -6.18 -6.32 11.49
N ALA A 174 -5.35 -7.11 12.17
CA ALA A 174 -4.55 -6.62 13.27
C ALA A 174 -3.36 -5.79 12.73
N PRO A 175 -3.01 -4.64 13.31
CA PRO A 175 -1.94 -3.79 12.80
C PRO A 175 -0.60 -4.50 12.54
N PRO A 176 -0.10 -5.39 13.44
CA PRO A 176 1.14 -6.12 13.18
C PRO A 176 1.07 -7.13 12.02
N LYS A 177 -0.12 -7.38 11.47
CA LYS A 177 -0.38 -8.33 10.38
C LYS A 177 -0.72 -7.65 9.06
N ALA A 178 -0.73 -6.31 8.99
CA ALA A 178 -1.02 -5.54 7.78
C ALA A 178 -0.14 -6.01 6.59
N ARG A 179 1.18 -6.06 6.79
CA ARG A 179 2.11 -6.52 5.75
C ARG A 179 1.84 -7.94 5.25
N ALA A 180 1.49 -8.86 6.16
CA ALA A 180 1.14 -10.23 5.76
C ALA A 180 -0.19 -10.29 4.99
N PHE A 181 -1.11 -9.35 5.25
CA PHE A 181 -2.33 -9.19 4.47
C PHE A 181 -2.05 -8.58 3.10
N GLU A 182 -1.16 -7.59 2.98
CA GLU A 182 -0.72 -7.00 1.70
C GLU A 182 -0.08 -8.04 0.77
N ASP A 183 0.73 -8.95 1.31
CA ASP A 183 1.30 -10.04 0.51
C ASP A 183 0.20 -10.98 -0.02
N HIS A 184 -0.81 -11.29 0.81
CA HIS A 184 -1.97 -12.12 0.44
C HIS A 184 -2.91 -11.43 -0.56
N VAL A 185 -3.10 -10.11 -0.43
CA VAL A 185 -4.08 -9.37 -1.21
C VAL A 185 -3.69 -9.27 -2.68
N LYS A 186 -2.39 -9.19 -2.97
CA LYS A 186 -1.89 -9.12 -4.35
C LYS A 186 -2.33 -10.34 -5.14
N ASP A 187 -2.14 -11.54 -4.58
CA ASP A 187 -2.55 -12.79 -5.22
C ASP A 187 -4.08 -12.96 -5.25
N ALA A 188 -4.76 -12.66 -4.14
CA ALA A 188 -6.22 -12.80 -4.04
C ALA A 188 -6.97 -11.85 -4.97
N ALA A 189 -6.53 -10.60 -5.08
CA ALA A 189 -7.12 -9.61 -5.97
C ALA A 189 -7.07 -10.09 -7.42
N TRP A 190 -5.93 -10.63 -7.86
CA TRP A 190 -5.75 -11.17 -9.20
C TRP A 190 -6.77 -12.25 -9.55
N GLU A 191 -7.06 -13.17 -8.63
CA GLU A 191 -8.06 -14.21 -8.82
C GLU A 191 -9.47 -13.62 -8.95
N LEU A 192 -9.78 -12.57 -8.19
CA LEU A 192 -11.10 -11.94 -8.15
C LEU A 192 -11.36 -10.92 -9.26
N LEU A 193 -10.33 -10.43 -9.96
CA LEU A 193 -10.53 -9.48 -11.06
C LEU A 193 -11.46 -10.01 -12.16
N ASN A 194 -11.50 -11.33 -12.36
CA ASN A 194 -12.35 -11.99 -13.34
C ASN A 194 -13.69 -12.49 -12.76
N THR A 195 -13.95 -12.25 -11.48
CA THR A 195 -15.20 -12.62 -10.81
C THR A 195 -16.11 -11.40 -10.63
N GLY A 196 -17.36 -11.61 -10.21
CA GLY A 196 -18.24 -10.52 -9.79
C GLY A 196 -18.07 -10.12 -8.32
N GLU A 197 -17.15 -10.79 -7.60
CA GLU A 197 -16.98 -10.60 -6.16
C GLU A 197 -16.31 -9.26 -5.85
N ILE A 198 -16.70 -8.64 -4.74
CA ILE A 198 -16.14 -7.37 -4.23
C ILE A 198 -15.58 -7.52 -2.81
N VAL A 199 -15.62 -8.73 -2.26
CA VAL A 199 -15.18 -9.03 -0.90
C VAL A 199 -13.98 -9.95 -0.94
N ILE A 200 -12.87 -9.52 -0.36
CA ILE A 200 -11.66 -10.33 -0.17
C ILE A 200 -11.73 -11.03 1.19
N PRO A 201 -11.61 -12.36 1.24
CA PRO A 201 -11.51 -13.07 2.50
C PRO A 201 -10.18 -12.76 3.18
N VAL A 202 -10.24 -12.16 4.36
CA VAL A 202 -9.07 -11.91 5.19
C VAL A 202 -8.62 -13.23 5.82
N SER A 203 -7.35 -13.58 5.63
CA SER A 203 -6.77 -14.78 6.22
C SER A 203 -6.97 -14.80 7.74
N SER A 204 -7.31 -15.96 8.28
CA SER A 204 -7.44 -16.15 9.74
C SER A 204 -6.15 -15.87 10.51
N ALA A 205 -5.00 -15.81 9.81
CA ALA A 205 -3.70 -15.42 10.34
C ALA A 205 -3.56 -13.90 10.57
N CYS A 206 -4.35 -13.08 9.87
CA CYS A 206 -4.23 -11.62 9.87
C CYS A 206 -5.25 -10.92 10.78
N ARG A 207 -6.27 -11.63 11.28
CA ARG A 207 -7.28 -11.06 12.18
C ARG A 207 -6.73 -10.76 13.57
N VAL A 208 -7.41 -9.88 14.30
CA VAL A 208 -7.21 -9.66 15.74
C VAL A 208 -7.44 -10.95 16.51
N ARG A 209 -6.48 -11.36 17.36
CA ARG A 209 -6.61 -12.54 18.21
C ARG A 209 -6.44 -12.16 19.66
N ARG A 210 -7.15 -12.87 20.52
CA ARG A 210 -7.01 -12.73 21.98
C ARG A 210 -5.57 -12.94 22.44
N SER A 211 -4.90 -13.97 21.93
CA SER A 211 -3.49 -14.29 22.23
C SER A 211 -2.53 -13.14 21.94
N ASP A 212 -2.87 -12.27 20.99
CA ASP A 212 -2.01 -11.17 20.57
C ASP A 212 -2.15 -9.96 21.52
N LEU A 213 -3.12 -10.00 22.45
CA LEU A 213 -3.48 -8.92 23.38
C LEU A 213 -3.41 -9.37 24.85
N GLU A 214 -2.99 -10.62 25.11
CA GLU A 214 -3.03 -11.22 26.46
C GLU A 214 -2.09 -10.52 27.44
N ASP A 215 -0.92 -10.05 27.00
CA ASP A 215 0.04 -9.31 27.83
C ASP A 215 -0.44 -7.88 28.13
N ASP A 216 -1.12 -7.23 27.17
CA ASP A 216 -1.65 -5.86 27.31
C ASP A 216 -2.92 -5.81 28.17
N LEU A 217 -3.73 -6.88 28.14
CA LEU A 217 -4.97 -7.01 28.92
C LEU A 217 -4.77 -7.67 30.30
N ALA A 218 -3.53 -8.01 30.67
CA ALA A 218 -3.20 -8.41 32.04
C ALA A 218 -3.23 -7.23 33.03
N GLY A 219 -3.32 -5.98 32.52
CA GLY A 219 -3.54 -4.77 33.32
C GLY A 219 -5.01 -4.61 33.77
N GLU A 220 -5.23 -4.00 34.93
CA GLU A 220 -6.58 -3.76 35.51
C GLU A 220 -7.34 -2.60 34.83
N GLY A 221 -7.35 -2.51 33.49
CA GLY A 221 -7.94 -1.37 32.78
C GLY A 221 -8.42 -1.64 31.35
N PRO A 222 -9.19 -0.70 30.76
CA PRO A 222 -9.66 -0.82 29.39
C PRO A 222 -8.49 -0.78 28.39
N LEU A 223 -8.56 -1.58 27.34
CA LEU A 223 -7.58 -1.63 26.26
C LEU A 223 -8.07 -0.83 25.05
N LEU A 224 -7.24 0.09 24.56
CA LEU A 224 -7.43 0.67 23.23
C LEU A 224 -6.85 -0.28 22.17
N LEU A 225 -7.69 -0.68 21.22
CA LEU A 225 -7.31 -1.43 20.04
C LEU A 225 -7.50 -0.54 18.80
N LEU A 226 -6.62 -0.69 17.81
CA LEU A 226 -6.68 0.01 16.53
C LEU A 226 -6.85 -0.99 15.38
N PRO A 227 -7.93 -1.80 15.30
CA PRO A 227 -8.13 -2.70 14.17
C PRO A 227 -8.17 -1.94 12.84
N LEU A 228 -7.71 -2.62 11.79
CA LEU A 228 -7.63 -2.07 10.45
C LEU A 228 -8.72 -2.65 9.57
N PHE A 229 -9.55 -1.81 8.95
CA PHE A 229 -10.47 -2.23 7.91
C PHE A 229 -9.83 -2.02 6.52
N PRO A 230 -9.56 -3.08 5.75
CA PRO A 230 -8.90 -2.92 4.46
C PRO A 230 -9.91 -2.59 3.34
N VAL A 231 -9.65 -1.49 2.63
CA VAL A 231 -10.24 -1.12 1.35
C VAL A 231 -9.14 -1.26 0.30
N ILE A 232 -9.36 -2.11 -0.69
CA ILE A 232 -8.36 -2.52 -1.68
C ILE A 232 -8.73 -1.92 -3.02
N LEU A 233 -7.85 -1.13 -3.60
CA LEU A 233 -7.99 -0.59 -4.93
C LEU A 233 -7.11 -1.37 -5.90
N VAL A 234 -7.67 -1.79 -7.02
CA VAL A 234 -6.94 -2.48 -8.09
C VAL A 234 -7.26 -1.78 -9.40
N GLY A 235 -6.26 -1.21 -10.04
CA GLY A 235 -6.49 -0.35 -11.20
C GLY A 235 -5.21 0.14 -11.85
N ALA A 236 -5.36 1.03 -12.83
CA ALA A 236 -4.22 1.62 -13.51
C ALA A 236 -3.51 2.59 -12.56
N ALA A 237 -2.18 2.65 -12.57
CA ALA A 237 -1.41 3.44 -11.61
C ALA A 237 -1.82 4.92 -11.61
N SER A 238 -2.16 5.47 -12.78
CA SER A 238 -2.69 6.84 -12.89
C SER A 238 -3.98 7.05 -12.10
N GLU A 239 -4.90 6.09 -12.12
CA GLU A 239 -6.17 6.14 -11.40
C GLU A 239 -5.98 5.91 -9.90
N ILE A 240 -5.08 5.00 -9.52
CA ILE A 240 -4.73 4.74 -8.12
C ILE A 240 -4.11 5.99 -7.48
N ASN A 241 -3.18 6.66 -8.19
CA ASN A 241 -2.59 7.92 -7.72
C ASN A 241 -3.65 9.00 -7.51
N PHE A 242 -4.60 9.13 -8.45
CA PHE A 242 -5.72 10.06 -8.29
C PHE A 242 -6.58 9.73 -7.06
N CYS A 243 -6.85 8.45 -6.81
CA CYS A 243 -7.60 8.03 -5.62
C CYS A 243 -6.86 8.36 -4.32
N GLU A 244 -5.54 8.21 -4.32
CA GLU A 244 -4.67 8.57 -3.20
C GLU A 244 -4.72 10.07 -2.90
N ASP A 245 -4.53 10.91 -3.91
CA ASP A 245 -4.66 12.37 -3.79
C ASP A 245 -6.04 12.75 -3.23
N LEU A 246 -7.11 12.12 -3.72
CA LEU A 246 -8.48 12.39 -3.27
C LEU A 246 -8.71 12.04 -1.80
N VAL A 247 -8.16 10.92 -1.32
CA VAL A 247 -8.24 10.51 0.09
C VAL A 247 -7.42 11.47 0.98
N GLU A 248 -6.24 11.88 0.52
CA GLU A 248 -5.42 12.86 1.23
C GLU A 248 -6.12 14.23 1.35
N GLU A 249 -6.68 14.75 0.25
CA GLU A 249 -7.48 15.98 0.25
C GLU A 249 -8.70 15.89 1.16
N SER A 250 -9.27 14.69 1.29
CA SER A 250 -10.39 14.39 2.19
C SER A 250 -9.95 14.06 3.62
N GLN A 251 -8.67 14.26 3.95
CA GLN A 251 -8.08 14.01 5.28
C GLN A 251 -8.31 12.58 5.79
N GLY A 252 -8.24 11.60 4.89
CA GLY A 252 -8.46 10.20 5.22
C GLY A 252 -9.93 9.82 5.37
N ASN A 253 -10.87 10.66 4.90
CA ASN A 253 -12.29 10.32 4.88
C ASN A 253 -12.70 9.75 3.51
N ILE A 254 -13.31 8.56 3.52
CA ILE A 254 -13.84 7.89 2.31
C ILE A 254 -15.36 7.87 2.42
N GLY A 255 -16.00 9.01 2.11
CA GLY A 255 -17.46 9.14 2.16
C GLY A 255 -18.07 8.73 3.52
N PRO A 256 -19.22 8.05 3.54
CA PRO A 256 -19.86 7.60 4.78
C PRO A 256 -19.28 6.28 5.33
N VAL A 257 -18.16 5.78 4.80
CA VAL A 257 -17.62 4.46 5.19
C VAL A 257 -17.24 4.43 6.67
N ALA A 258 -16.65 5.51 7.19
CA ALA A 258 -16.28 5.59 8.60
C ALA A 258 -17.49 5.47 9.53
N ASP A 259 -18.60 6.14 9.18
CA ASP A 259 -19.86 6.07 9.94
C ASP A 259 -20.43 4.66 9.94
N TRP A 260 -20.44 3.98 8.78
CA TRP A 260 -20.91 2.60 8.69
C TRP A 260 -20.07 1.65 9.54
N LEU A 261 -18.74 1.76 9.49
CA LEU A 261 -17.84 0.94 10.30
C LEU A 261 -18.08 1.15 11.80
N ARG A 262 -18.30 2.40 12.21
CA ARG A 262 -18.62 2.75 13.60
C ARG A 262 -19.94 2.11 14.04
N GLU A 263 -21.01 2.21 13.24
CA GLU A 263 -22.30 1.60 13.55
C GLU A 263 -22.20 0.07 13.67
N ILE A 264 -21.58 -0.60 12.69
CA ILE A 264 -21.46 -2.06 12.68
C ILE A 264 -20.71 -2.57 13.92
N LEU A 265 -19.62 -1.89 14.30
CA LEU A 265 -18.84 -2.28 15.47
C LEU A 265 -19.51 -1.89 16.77
N GLY A 266 -20.18 -0.73 16.83
CA GLY A 266 -20.98 -0.31 17.98
C GLY A 266 -22.09 -1.31 18.30
N ASP A 267 -22.80 -1.80 17.28
CA ASP A 267 -23.82 -2.84 17.43
C ASP A 267 -23.24 -4.16 17.95
N ARG A 268 -22.07 -4.55 17.46
CA ARG A 268 -21.38 -5.78 17.90
C ARG A 268 -20.85 -5.72 19.32
N LEU A 269 -20.37 -4.55 19.73
CA LEU A 269 -19.83 -4.31 21.06
C LEU A 269 -20.91 -3.92 22.06
N SER A 270 -22.10 -3.53 21.58
CA SER A 270 -23.25 -3.08 22.39
C SER A 270 -22.98 -1.80 23.20
N TYR A 271 -22.09 -0.92 22.71
CA TYR A 271 -21.79 0.39 23.31
C TYR A 271 -21.11 1.36 22.34
N ASP A 272 -21.13 2.66 22.70
CA ASP A 272 -20.67 3.80 21.89
C ASP A 272 -19.19 4.15 22.15
N ARG A 273 -18.29 3.16 22.07
CA ARG A 273 -16.84 3.34 22.28
C ARG A 273 -15.99 2.95 21.08
N VAL A 274 -16.56 3.19 19.92
CA VAL A 274 -15.91 3.04 18.62
C VAL A 274 -15.70 4.44 18.07
N GLY A 275 -14.44 4.80 17.83
CA GLY A 275 -14.08 6.05 17.19
C GLY A 275 -14.27 6.00 15.69
N ASP A 276 -14.20 7.16 15.05
CA ASP A 276 -14.29 7.26 13.59
C ASP A 276 -13.04 6.66 12.93
N ALA A 277 -13.26 5.94 11.84
CA ALA A 277 -12.18 5.38 11.05
C ALA A 277 -11.41 6.48 10.31
N ALA A 278 -10.08 6.47 10.41
CA ALA A 278 -9.21 7.29 9.56
C ALA A 278 -8.54 6.40 8.52
N PHE A 279 -8.75 6.69 7.23
CA PHE A 279 -8.16 5.91 6.14
C PHE A 279 -6.77 6.42 5.81
N VAL A 280 -5.79 5.51 5.80
CA VAL A 280 -4.41 5.78 5.39
C VAL A 280 -3.93 4.72 4.40
N PRO A 281 -3.10 5.08 3.41
CA PRO A 281 -2.51 4.11 2.51
C PRO A 281 -1.49 3.22 3.25
N GLU A 282 -1.31 1.99 2.77
CA GLU A 282 -0.45 0.97 3.38
C GLU A 282 0.97 1.46 3.69
N TYR A 283 1.55 2.27 2.80
CA TYR A 283 2.92 2.79 2.97
C TYR A 283 3.02 3.84 4.09
N ALA A 284 1.92 4.50 4.46
CA ALA A 284 1.86 5.52 5.50
C ALA A 284 1.43 4.95 6.86
N LEU A 285 0.85 3.75 6.88
CA LEU A 285 0.30 3.10 8.07
C LEU A 285 1.28 3.08 9.26
N GLY A 286 2.54 2.66 9.01
CA GLY A 286 3.53 2.55 10.09
C GLY A 286 3.89 3.90 10.73
N ILE A 287 3.95 4.98 9.93
CA ILE A 287 4.23 6.32 10.43
C ILE A 287 3.03 6.82 11.25
N PHE A 288 1.82 6.58 10.76
CA PHE A 288 0.59 7.00 11.42
C PHE A 288 0.38 6.29 12.76
N LEU A 289 0.55 4.97 12.81
CA LEU A 289 0.43 4.19 14.06
C LEU A 289 1.46 4.65 15.10
N LYS A 290 2.71 4.89 14.69
CA LYS A 290 3.75 5.42 15.58
C LYS A 290 3.38 6.78 16.16
N HIS A 291 2.78 7.65 15.34
CA HIS A 291 2.32 8.96 15.80
C HIS A 291 1.19 8.86 16.84
N ILE A 292 0.26 7.92 16.67
CA ILE A 292 -0.79 7.65 17.67
C ILE A 292 -0.16 7.16 18.98
N GLU A 293 0.75 6.18 18.92
CA GLU A 293 1.43 5.64 20.10
C GLU A 293 2.20 6.73 20.88
N GLU A 294 2.94 7.59 20.17
CA GLU A 294 3.65 8.72 20.77
C GLU A 294 2.69 9.71 21.44
N SER A 295 1.60 10.06 20.76
CA SER A 295 0.59 10.99 21.28
C SER A 295 -0.10 10.44 22.52
N MET A 296 -0.37 9.13 22.58
CA MET A 296 -0.93 8.48 23.76
C MET A 296 0.04 8.47 24.93
N GLY A 297 1.32 8.17 24.68
CA GLY A 297 2.35 8.22 25.73
C GLY A 297 2.54 9.61 26.34
N GLU A 298 2.39 10.67 25.54
CA GLU A 298 2.39 12.06 26.03
C GLU A 298 1.19 12.35 26.93
N ILE A 299 -0.01 11.89 26.55
CA ILE A 299 -1.24 12.05 27.35
C ILE A 299 -1.12 11.34 28.70
N ASP A 300 -0.59 10.12 28.73
CA ASP A 300 -0.40 9.36 29.97
C ASP A 300 0.57 10.08 30.93
N MET A 301 1.67 10.64 30.41
CA MET A 301 2.59 11.44 31.21
C MET A 301 1.95 12.71 31.79
N GLU A 302 1.12 13.41 31.00
CA GLU A 302 0.40 14.60 31.48
C GLU A 302 -0.62 14.26 32.58
N LEU A 303 -1.35 13.15 32.42
CA LEU A 303 -2.31 12.65 33.41
C LEU A 303 -1.63 12.23 34.71
N GLU A 304 -0.48 11.54 34.62
CA GLU A 304 0.33 11.18 35.78
C GLU A 304 0.83 12.44 36.50
N MET A 305 1.35 13.43 35.77
CA MET A 305 1.79 14.71 36.35
C MET A 305 0.64 15.47 37.04
N GLU A 306 -0.56 15.47 36.46
CA GLU A 306 -1.75 16.06 37.09
C GLU A 306 -2.16 15.33 38.38
N MET A 307 -2.14 14.00 38.38
CA MET A 307 -2.42 13.20 39.57
C MET A 307 -1.41 13.46 40.68
N ASP A 308 -0.12 13.53 40.33
CA ASP A 308 0.97 13.81 41.26
C ASP A 308 0.86 15.22 41.86
N LEU A 309 0.44 16.20 41.05
CA LEU A 309 0.12 17.55 41.51
C LEU A 309 -1.07 17.57 42.48
N ARG A 310 -2.15 16.84 42.18
CA ARG A 310 -3.33 16.75 43.06
C ARG A 310 -3.01 16.06 44.38
N GLU A 311 -2.17 15.02 44.38
CA GLU A 311 -1.70 14.35 45.60
C GLU A 311 -0.83 15.27 46.47
N ARG A 312 0.05 16.06 45.85
CA ARG A 312 0.90 17.03 46.56
C ARG A 312 0.09 18.17 47.17
N VAL A 313 -0.98 18.61 46.51
CA VAL A 313 -1.93 19.62 47.05
C VAL A 313 -2.79 19.01 48.18
N GLY A 314 -3.16 17.73 48.09
CA GLY A 314 -3.91 17.01 49.13
C GLY A 314 -3.14 16.80 50.45
N LYS A 315 -1.81 16.69 50.41
CA LYS A 315 -0.94 16.54 51.60
C LYS A 315 -0.53 17.88 52.24
N GLY A 316 -0.98 19.02 51.69
CA GLY A 316 -0.57 20.38 52.08
C GLY A 316 -1.47 21.17 53.05
N LYS A 317 -2.42 20.56 53.76
CA LYS A 317 -3.26 21.26 54.77
C LYS A 317 -3.30 20.55 56.13
N LYS A 318 -2.19 20.60 56.88
CA LYS A 318 -2.21 20.60 58.34
C LYS A 318 -1.23 21.65 58.87
N ASN A 319 -1.68 22.91 58.93
CA ASN A 319 -1.00 23.95 59.71
C ASN A 319 -1.96 24.63 60.69
N ARG A 320 -1.83 24.19 61.95
CA ARG A 320 -1.80 24.95 63.21
C ARG A 320 -2.84 26.06 63.39
N SER A 321 -3.97 25.71 64.02
CA SER A 321 -4.79 26.66 64.79
C SER A 321 -4.11 26.97 66.13
N GLY A 322 -3.31 28.03 66.16
CA GLY A 322 -2.71 28.59 67.38
C GLY A 322 -3.14 30.04 67.59
N LEU A 323 -4.41 30.27 67.94
CA LEU A 323 -4.88 31.58 68.43
C LEU A 323 -5.05 31.53 69.95
N LYS A 324 -4.07 32.10 70.67
CA LYS A 324 -4.15 32.41 72.09
C LYS A 324 -5.16 33.55 72.29
N ARG A 325 -6.13 33.35 73.21
CA ARG A 325 -6.96 34.43 73.75
C ARG A 325 -6.13 35.33 74.65
N ILE A 326 -6.23 36.63 74.45
CA ILE A 326 -5.78 37.67 75.39
C ILE A 326 -6.92 37.94 76.39
N LYS A 327 -6.60 37.94 77.68
CA LYS A 327 -7.23 38.78 78.70
C LYS A 327 -6.12 39.64 79.29
#